data_AF-A0A5C6D590-F1
#
_entry.id   AF-A0A5C6D590-F1
#
_cell.length_a   1.000
_cell.length_b   1.000
_cell.length_c   1.000
_cell.angle_alpha   90.00
_cell.angle_beta   90.00
_cell.angle_gamma   90.00
#
_symmetry.space_group_name_H-M   'P 1'
#
loop_
_entity.id
_entity.type
_entity.pdbx_description
1 polymer ?
#
loop_
_entity_poly.entity_id
_entity_poly.type
_entity_poly.pdbx_seq_one_letter_code
_entity_poly.pdbx_strand_id
1 'polypeptide(L)'
;MIKEPNVILLPALLLLSDLLSGTTVVGQDFVSGERAPGGTGQLQTAPALFKAGVDDQGRHYFLNGQPAKNSRLILTASNGFFDNGTCRAGGESLLPKIGDDSLIQPNFAYLDQWKKTSGTIRWHLWLPKPGTLRMSVNMRVSGRQAGSQLTVSLAGKSQTVTTLQSLPDTPQPWDLAFDVTEPGEHTVSLTAEKISDIDSGVGELHSINVFGAALKDSQLLRARWRPAAVHGSYSCSKVKQSRMWVMTTRSMCEFSSYSPITTPFGYYGTSFEADRRTSGGFNFSMWAAGSRGKVPPLDQMPHLLAAGSPQAEFSGFGHEGSGVKLREWIPMPDRPKLCVQALRVESDGNYDTYHGYFWDHPTRRWKLYAVGRKWNGGKAKEHLSPGSFCEIPGPPQVQRSGDRVREVRRRGWCYGDDDRWHAMDTFQCKSKEPSNKFWYTTAEGEFAMGTGGMRYYDFKQPPAPETQQALPEFLTPEATRQLYRLPAEINEVKAINVASTSAAISLSMTRAGTNSRVEVYYGESDCMTFAKRKLHGTERNSAVSKSTQADKRSWSHSNHAVPLKDGKNQVILKDLKPETTYYYRALIMNDEGKLWTFKTKSFRTKSACCHQ
;
A
#
# COMPACT_ATOMS: atom_id res chain seq x y z
N MET A 1 42.60 -21.43 79.17
CA MET A 1 42.25 -20.63 80.37
C MET A 1 40.72 -20.70 80.50
N ILE A 2 40.18 -21.07 81.68
CA ILE A 2 38.79 -20.84 82.19
C ILE A 2 37.63 -20.80 81.15
N LYS A 3 36.59 -21.64 81.18
CA LYS A 3 36.21 -22.83 82.00
C LYS A 3 35.00 -23.52 81.32
N GLU A 4 34.89 -24.85 81.40
CA GLU A 4 33.57 -25.54 81.34
C GLU A 4 32.84 -25.38 82.70
N PRO A 5 31.50 -25.45 82.73
CA PRO A 5 30.76 -26.72 83.02
C PRO A 5 29.44 -26.85 82.20
N ASN A 6 28.66 -27.96 82.17
CA ASN A 6 28.77 -29.38 82.59
C ASN A 6 27.70 -30.18 81.77
N VAL A 7 27.88 -31.44 81.32
CA VAL A 7 27.90 -32.73 82.09
C VAL A 7 26.52 -33.01 82.74
N ILE A 8 25.80 -34.11 82.50
CA ILE A 8 26.06 -35.42 81.83
C ILE A 8 24.77 -35.89 81.07
N LEU A 9 24.53 -37.09 80.49
CA LEU A 9 25.04 -38.48 80.67
C LEU A 9 24.89 -39.33 79.37
N LEU A 10 24.76 -40.66 79.49
CA LEU A 10 24.67 -41.73 78.46
C LEU A 10 23.67 -42.82 78.99
N PRO A 11 23.30 -43.93 78.27
CA PRO A 11 24.05 -44.61 77.21
C PRO A 11 23.27 -45.00 75.92
N ALA A 12 24.01 -45.60 74.99
CA ALA A 12 23.61 -45.93 73.63
C ALA A 12 22.88 -47.28 73.48
N LEU A 13 22.20 -47.45 72.34
CA LEU A 13 21.98 -48.77 71.74
C LEU A 13 22.22 -48.72 70.21
N LEU A 14 22.98 -49.70 69.74
CA LEU A 14 23.22 -50.16 68.36
C LEU A 14 22.50 -49.46 67.18
N LEU A 15 23.32 -48.99 66.22
CA LEU A 15 23.24 -49.43 64.81
C LEU A 15 24.57 -49.11 64.09
N LEU A 16 24.88 -49.84 63.02
CA LEU A 16 26.18 -49.84 62.34
C LEU A 16 25.98 -50.00 60.82
N SER A 17 27.01 -49.61 60.06
CA SER A 17 27.13 -49.61 58.59
C SER A 17 26.16 -48.68 57.83
N ASP A 18 26.75 -47.64 57.25
CA ASP A 18 26.14 -46.79 56.23
C ASP A 18 27.26 -46.40 55.26
N LEU A 19 27.13 -46.73 53.95
CA LEU A 19 27.85 -46.11 52.82
C LEU A 19 27.53 -46.77 51.46
N LEU A 20 27.17 -45.90 50.50
CA LEU A 20 27.26 -46.01 49.03
C LEU A 20 26.13 -46.70 48.22
N SER A 21 25.88 -46.05 47.06
CA SER A 21 25.08 -46.46 45.90
C SER A 21 23.57 -46.73 46.11
N GLY A 22 22.79 -45.65 46.14
CA GLY A 22 21.34 -45.65 45.91
C GLY A 22 20.95 -44.59 44.88
N THR A 23 20.45 -45.01 43.71
CA THR A 23 20.14 -44.10 42.59
C THR A 23 18.75 -43.49 42.76
N THR A 24 18.64 -42.32 43.38
CA THR A 24 17.35 -41.62 43.59
C THR A 24 16.80 -41.07 42.27
N VAL A 25 15.99 -41.87 41.58
CA VAL A 25 15.08 -41.39 40.54
C VAL A 25 14.04 -40.50 41.20
N VAL A 26 14.24 -39.19 41.14
CA VAL A 26 13.22 -38.22 41.55
C VAL A 26 12.12 -38.23 40.49
N GLY A 27 11.10 -39.06 40.74
CA GLY A 27 9.86 -39.01 39.99
C GLY A 27 9.15 -37.68 40.24
N GLN A 28 9.36 -36.70 39.36
CA GLN A 28 8.41 -35.61 39.23
C GLN A 28 7.15 -36.16 38.57
N ASP A 29 6.10 -36.35 39.37
CA ASP A 29 4.76 -36.58 38.85
C ASP A 29 4.31 -35.36 38.04
N PHE A 30 4.55 -35.41 36.74
CA PHE A 30 3.94 -34.50 35.79
C PHE A 30 2.42 -34.67 35.87
N VAL A 31 1.76 -33.71 36.52
CA VAL A 31 0.31 -33.57 36.56
C VAL A 31 -0.25 -33.87 35.17
N SER A 32 -1.23 -34.76 35.11
CA SER A 32 -1.75 -35.34 33.87
C SER A 32 -2.59 -34.32 33.08
N GLY A 33 -1.90 -33.34 32.49
CA GLY A 33 -2.46 -32.36 31.59
C GLY A 33 -3.27 -33.05 30.49
N GLU A 34 -4.53 -32.64 30.36
CA GLU A 34 -5.48 -33.13 29.37
C GLU A 34 -4.83 -33.07 27.98
N ARG A 35 -4.64 -34.22 27.33
CA ARG A 35 -3.93 -34.28 26.04
C ARG A 35 -4.85 -33.84 24.91
N ALA A 36 -4.31 -33.04 23.98
CA ALA A 36 -5.05 -32.58 22.80
C ALA A 36 -5.64 -33.78 22.00
N PRO A 37 -6.95 -33.78 21.67
CA PRO A 37 -7.59 -34.88 20.93
C PRO A 37 -6.96 -35.17 19.56
N GLY A 38 -7.11 -36.41 19.08
CA GLY A 38 -6.54 -36.85 17.80
C GLY A 38 -7.20 -36.27 16.54
N GLY A 39 -6.53 -36.44 15.40
CA GLY A 39 -7.00 -36.02 14.08
C GLY A 39 -6.68 -34.58 13.69
N THR A 40 -7.23 -34.12 12.57
CA THR A 40 -6.90 -32.83 11.91
C THR A 40 -7.84 -31.67 12.23
N GLY A 41 -8.75 -31.84 13.20
CA GLY A 41 -9.75 -30.82 13.56
C GLY A 41 -10.59 -30.36 12.36
N GLN A 42 -10.83 -29.05 12.28
CA GLN A 42 -11.65 -28.39 11.26
C GLN A 42 -11.12 -28.50 9.83
N LEU A 43 -9.82 -28.76 9.64
CA LEU A 43 -9.09 -28.55 8.38
C LEU A 43 -9.60 -29.37 7.17
N GLN A 44 -10.36 -30.44 7.42
CA GLN A 44 -11.03 -31.25 6.40
C GLN A 44 -12.37 -30.66 5.92
N THR A 45 -12.76 -29.47 6.39
CA THR A 45 -14.05 -28.83 6.11
C THR A 45 -13.81 -27.48 5.46
N ALA A 46 -14.51 -27.16 4.38
CA ALA A 46 -14.49 -25.80 3.85
C ALA A 46 -15.14 -24.83 4.86
N PRO A 47 -14.62 -23.60 5.02
CA PRO A 47 -15.31 -22.58 5.80
C PRO A 47 -16.57 -22.10 5.06
N ALA A 48 -17.60 -21.73 5.82
CA ALA A 48 -18.89 -21.28 5.31
C ALA A 48 -19.40 -20.05 6.07
N LEU A 49 -20.20 -19.21 5.39
CA LEU A 49 -20.87 -18.07 6.00
C LEU A 49 -22.04 -18.53 6.87
N PHE A 50 -22.07 -18.06 8.12
CA PHE A 50 -23.22 -18.18 9.02
C PHE A 50 -23.62 -16.81 9.57
N LYS A 51 -24.92 -16.60 9.81
CA LYS A 51 -25.43 -15.35 10.43
C LYS A 51 -24.99 -15.32 11.89
N ALA A 52 -24.25 -14.29 12.28
CA ALA A 52 -23.62 -14.21 13.60
C ALA A 52 -24.27 -13.17 14.53
N GLY A 53 -24.79 -12.06 13.98
CA GLY A 53 -25.48 -11.07 14.82
C GLY A 53 -25.90 -9.78 14.13
N VAL A 54 -25.86 -8.71 14.91
CA VAL A 54 -26.09 -7.31 14.54
C VAL A 54 -24.90 -6.51 15.10
N ASP A 55 -24.39 -5.53 14.37
CA ASP A 55 -23.32 -4.65 14.84
C ASP A 55 -23.85 -3.37 15.55
N ASP A 56 -22.91 -2.53 16.00
CA ASP A 56 -23.15 -1.23 16.63
C ASP A 56 -23.94 -0.22 15.76
N GLN A 57 -24.04 -0.49 14.45
CA GLN A 57 -24.74 0.33 13.47
C GLN A 57 -26.07 -0.30 13.03
N GLY A 58 -26.56 -1.32 13.75
CA GLY A 58 -27.81 -2.02 13.44
C GLY A 58 -27.73 -2.90 12.18
N ARG A 59 -26.53 -3.19 11.66
CA ARG A 59 -26.36 -3.99 10.44
C ARG A 59 -26.23 -5.47 10.81
N HIS A 60 -27.00 -6.33 10.14
CA HIS A 60 -26.74 -7.76 10.20
C HIS A 60 -25.37 -8.09 9.62
N TYR A 61 -24.66 -8.99 10.30
CA TYR A 61 -23.38 -9.51 9.82
C TYR A 61 -23.32 -11.03 9.88
N PHE A 62 -22.53 -11.57 8.96
CA PHE A 62 -22.15 -12.96 8.85
C PHE A 62 -20.69 -13.13 9.27
N LEU A 63 -20.34 -14.32 9.72
CA LEU A 63 -18.97 -14.76 9.93
C LEU A 63 -18.70 -15.95 9.02
N ASN A 64 -17.50 -16.02 8.44
CA ASN A 64 -17.06 -17.15 7.63
C ASN A 64 -16.29 -18.11 8.54
N GLY A 65 -16.92 -19.21 8.97
CA GLY A 65 -16.41 -20.10 10.00
C GLY A 65 -16.10 -21.51 9.49
N GLN A 66 -15.08 -22.13 10.10
CA GLN A 66 -14.65 -23.50 9.84
C GLN A 66 -14.92 -24.32 11.12
N PRO A 67 -16.01 -25.12 11.17
CA PRO A 67 -16.45 -25.78 12.41
C PRO A 67 -15.44 -26.76 12.98
N ALA A 68 -15.30 -26.75 14.31
CA ALA A 68 -14.48 -27.71 15.02
C ALA A 68 -14.92 -29.16 14.80
N LYS A 69 -13.97 -30.08 14.82
CA LYS A 69 -14.21 -31.54 14.74
C LYS A 69 -13.33 -32.26 15.75
N ASN A 70 -13.79 -33.40 16.25
CA ASN A 70 -13.10 -34.20 17.27
C ASN A 70 -12.68 -33.38 18.50
N SER A 71 -13.51 -32.41 18.92
CA SER A 71 -13.25 -31.47 20.02
C SER A 71 -11.94 -30.67 19.91
N ARG A 72 -11.43 -30.46 18.68
CA ARG A 72 -10.16 -29.78 18.42
C ARG A 72 -10.25 -28.75 17.28
N LEU A 73 -9.52 -27.65 17.45
CA LEU A 73 -9.11 -26.76 16.36
C LEU A 73 -7.59 -26.77 16.23
N ILE A 74 -7.11 -26.66 14.99
CA ILE A 74 -5.67 -26.52 14.69
C ILE A 74 -5.44 -25.14 14.08
N LEU A 75 -4.81 -24.26 14.85
CA LEU A 75 -4.28 -23.00 14.38
C LEU A 75 -2.95 -23.29 13.69
N THR A 76 -2.75 -22.75 12.49
CA THR A 76 -1.58 -23.00 11.65
C THR A 76 -1.01 -21.69 11.14
N ALA A 77 0.21 -21.76 10.60
CA ALA A 77 0.76 -20.66 9.82
C ALA A 77 -0.23 -20.15 8.77
N SER A 78 -0.93 -21.02 8.03
CA SER A 78 -1.84 -20.69 6.91
C SER A 78 -3.18 -20.07 7.29
N ASN A 79 -3.77 -20.47 8.41
CA ASN A 79 -5.07 -19.95 8.83
C ASN A 79 -4.99 -18.76 9.82
N GLY A 80 -3.78 -18.30 10.15
CA GLY A 80 -3.51 -17.14 10.99
C GLY A 80 -3.17 -15.84 10.25
N PHE A 81 -3.17 -14.76 11.03
CA PHE A 81 -2.86 -13.39 10.66
C PHE A 81 -1.63 -12.90 11.43
N PHE A 82 -0.82 -12.00 10.83
CA PHE A 82 0.36 -11.44 11.49
C PHE A 82 0.80 -10.12 10.85
N ASP A 83 1.46 -9.31 11.67
CA ASP A 83 1.83 -7.94 11.32
C ASP A 83 3.11 -7.87 10.47
N ASN A 84 3.23 -6.81 9.68
CA ASN A 84 4.29 -6.67 8.68
C ASN A 84 5.67 -6.67 9.34
N GLY A 85 6.43 -7.74 9.12
CA GLY A 85 7.77 -7.90 9.70
C GLY A 85 7.81 -8.30 11.18
N THR A 86 6.70 -8.79 11.76
CA THR A 86 6.72 -9.52 13.04
C THR A 86 7.34 -10.91 12.84
N CYS A 87 6.88 -11.63 11.81
CA CYS A 87 7.41 -12.94 11.39
C CYS A 87 7.30 -13.10 9.86
N ARG A 88 7.76 -14.24 9.33
CA ARG A 88 7.51 -14.70 7.96
C ARG A 88 6.79 -16.05 7.98
N ALA A 89 6.11 -16.40 6.89
CA ALA A 89 5.57 -17.74 6.71
C ALA A 89 6.45 -18.57 5.75
N GLY A 90 6.70 -19.84 6.09
CA GLY A 90 7.62 -20.72 5.36
C GLY A 90 7.17 -22.18 5.27
N GLY A 91 7.90 -22.95 4.47
CA GLY A 91 7.58 -24.35 4.11
C GLY A 91 6.30 -24.52 3.29
N GLU A 92 6.02 -25.75 2.86
CA GLU A 92 4.71 -26.19 2.38
C GLU A 92 4.07 -27.10 3.42
N SER A 93 2.79 -26.87 3.75
CA SER A 93 2.09 -27.72 4.72
C SER A 93 1.53 -28.99 4.09
N LEU A 94 1.73 -30.12 4.77
CA LEU A 94 1.06 -31.40 4.48
C LEU A 94 -0.32 -31.52 5.14
N LEU A 95 -0.76 -30.52 5.91
CA LEU A 95 -2.08 -30.52 6.55
C LEU A 95 -3.21 -30.31 5.50
N PRO A 96 -4.43 -30.80 5.77
CA PRO A 96 -5.58 -30.55 4.91
C PRO A 96 -5.84 -29.05 4.72
N LYS A 97 -6.13 -28.66 3.47
CA LYS A 97 -6.29 -27.26 3.01
C LYS A 97 -7.65 -27.00 2.34
N ILE A 98 -8.69 -27.68 2.80
CA ILE A 98 -10.02 -27.66 2.18
C ILE A 98 -10.63 -26.26 2.28
N GLY A 99 -10.88 -25.64 1.12
CA GLY A 99 -11.44 -24.29 1.02
C GLY A 99 -10.41 -23.16 1.23
N ASP A 100 -9.11 -23.46 1.36
CA ASP A 100 -8.09 -22.42 1.48
C ASP A 100 -7.87 -21.65 0.18
N ASP A 101 -8.15 -22.21 -1.00
CA ASP A 101 -7.79 -21.62 -2.30
C ASP A 101 -8.38 -20.22 -2.55
N SER A 102 -9.56 -19.92 -2.01
CA SER A 102 -10.18 -18.59 -2.08
C SER A 102 -9.64 -17.61 -1.03
N LEU A 103 -8.95 -18.13 0.00
CA LEU A 103 -8.52 -17.42 1.20
C LEU A 103 -7.01 -17.18 1.26
N ILE A 104 -6.18 -18.13 0.80
CA ILE A 104 -4.71 -18.08 0.76
C ILE A 104 -4.11 -19.17 -0.15
N GLN A 105 -3.12 -18.77 -0.96
CA GLN A 105 -2.19 -19.68 -1.64
C GLN A 105 -0.78 -19.04 -1.62
N PRO A 106 0.31 -19.80 -1.44
CA PRO A 106 0.34 -21.23 -1.06
C PRO A 106 -0.08 -21.45 0.40
N ASN A 107 -0.16 -22.72 0.84
CA ASN A 107 -0.35 -23.09 2.24
C ASN A 107 1.02 -23.42 2.88
N PHE A 108 1.35 -22.70 3.94
CA PHE A 108 2.62 -22.66 4.64
C PHE A 108 2.65 -23.60 5.86
N ALA A 109 3.81 -24.22 6.12
CA ALA A 109 4.00 -25.12 7.25
C ALA A 109 4.17 -24.38 8.58
N TYR A 110 4.95 -23.29 8.61
CA TYR A 110 5.35 -22.62 9.85
C TYR A 110 5.45 -21.09 9.72
N LEU A 111 5.55 -20.41 10.86
CA LEU A 111 5.95 -19.01 10.98
C LEU A 111 7.35 -18.91 11.59
N ASP A 112 8.29 -18.24 10.92
CA ASP A 112 9.69 -18.06 11.34
C ASP A 112 10.14 -16.59 11.27
N GLN A 113 11.45 -16.33 11.38
CA GLN A 113 12.05 -14.99 11.44
C GLN A 113 11.38 -14.06 12.47
N TRP A 114 10.82 -14.60 13.55
CA TRP A 114 10.22 -13.80 14.61
C TRP A 114 11.33 -13.16 15.45
N LYS A 115 11.73 -11.96 15.02
CA LYS A 115 12.94 -11.22 15.45
C LYS A 115 12.62 -9.81 15.94
N LYS A 116 11.38 -9.58 16.38
CA LYS A 116 10.91 -8.32 16.95
C LYS A 116 9.87 -8.57 18.03
N THR A 117 9.93 -7.77 19.08
CA THR A 117 8.90 -7.67 20.12
C THR A 117 7.67 -6.87 19.67
N SER A 118 7.77 -6.15 18.54
CA SER A 118 6.69 -5.35 17.99
C SER A 118 5.78 -6.12 17.02
N GLY A 119 4.47 -5.86 17.14
CA GLY A 119 3.41 -6.54 16.41
C GLY A 119 3.00 -7.88 17.03
N THR A 120 2.15 -8.63 16.33
CA THR A 120 1.37 -9.73 16.92
C THR A 120 1.05 -10.78 15.88
N ILE A 121 0.97 -12.05 16.28
CA ILE A 121 0.41 -13.17 15.50
C ILE A 121 -0.97 -13.51 16.07
N ARG A 122 -1.99 -13.76 15.24
CA ARG A 122 -3.40 -13.86 15.65
C ARG A 122 -4.21 -14.93 14.91
N TRP A 123 -5.19 -15.48 15.61
CA TRP A 123 -6.28 -16.29 15.06
C TRP A 123 -7.60 -15.89 15.73
N HIS A 124 -8.72 -16.02 15.03
CA HIS A 124 -10.03 -15.58 15.51
C HIS A 124 -10.98 -16.78 15.63
N LEU A 125 -11.71 -16.87 16.73
CA LEU A 125 -12.59 -17.99 17.07
C LEU A 125 -14.02 -17.49 17.27
N TRP A 126 -15.00 -18.29 16.89
CA TRP A 126 -16.37 -18.14 17.36
C TRP A 126 -16.64 -19.20 18.43
N LEU A 127 -16.87 -18.74 19.66
CA LEU A 127 -17.09 -19.60 20.82
C LEU A 127 -18.54 -19.38 21.30
N PRO A 128 -19.49 -20.28 21.01
CA PRO A 128 -20.91 -20.04 21.29
C PRO A 128 -21.30 -20.28 22.76
N LYS A 129 -20.37 -20.80 23.59
CA LYS A 129 -20.62 -21.28 24.95
C LYS A 129 -19.45 -20.94 25.87
N PRO A 130 -19.70 -20.62 27.15
CA PRO A 130 -18.65 -20.45 28.16
C PRO A 130 -17.91 -21.77 28.45
N GLY A 131 -16.72 -21.66 29.06
CA GLY A 131 -15.94 -22.79 29.56
C GLY A 131 -14.43 -22.59 29.37
N THR A 132 -13.63 -23.52 29.88
CA THR A 132 -12.17 -23.49 29.71
C THR A 132 -11.75 -24.01 28.34
N LEU A 133 -10.79 -23.33 27.71
CA LEU A 133 -10.00 -23.80 26.58
C LEU A 133 -8.55 -24.00 26.99
N ARG A 134 -7.93 -25.04 26.45
CA ARG A 134 -6.51 -25.36 26.58
C ARG A 134 -5.80 -25.23 25.25
N MET A 135 -4.51 -24.88 25.28
CA MET A 135 -3.67 -24.78 24.10
C MET A 135 -2.39 -25.61 24.22
N SER A 136 -2.07 -26.37 23.18
CA SER A 136 -0.80 -27.09 23.05
C SER A 136 -0.05 -26.57 21.83
N VAL A 137 1.10 -25.91 22.05
CA VAL A 137 1.80 -25.09 21.05
C VAL A 137 3.03 -25.82 20.52
N ASN A 138 3.04 -26.16 19.24
CA ASN A 138 4.06 -26.97 18.59
C ASN A 138 5.06 -26.06 17.85
N MET A 139 6.33 -26.10 18.26
CA MET A 139 7.38 -25.21 17.77
C MET A 139 8.70 -25.96 17.57
N ARG A 140 9.49 -25.56 16.56
CA ARG A 140 10.92 -25.87 16.54
C ARG A 140 11.67 -24.73 17.21
N VAL A 141 12.41 -25.04 18.28
CA VAL A 141 13.24 -24.09 19.03
C VAL A 141 14.61 -24.72 19.20
N SER A 142 15.65 -24.08 18.69
CA SER A 142 17.04 -24.49 18.92
C SER A 142 17.59 -23.93 20.25
N GLY A 143 18.71 -24.45 20.72
CA GLY A 143 19.32 -24.00 21.98
C GLY A 143 19.69 -22.51 22.05
N ARG A 144 19.84 -21.81 20.91
CA ARG A 144 20.00 -20.34 20.88
C ARG A 144 18.69 -19.56 21.04
N GLN A 145 17.57 -20.16 20.62
CA GLN A 145 16.24 -19.54 20.58
C GLN A 145 15.43 -19.80 21.86
N ALA A 146 15.83 -20.80 22.64
CA ALA A 146 15.34 -21.04 24.00
C ALA A 146 15.61 -19.82 24.91
N GLY A 147 14.76 -19.61 25.92
CA GLY A 147 14.81 -18.44 26.81
C GLY A 147 14.14 -17.17 26.26
N SER A 148 13.48 -17.24 25.09
CA SER A 148 12.62 -16.15 24.61
C SER A 148 11.30 -16.16 25.38
N GLN A 149 10.80 -14.98 25.76
CA GLN A 149 9.56 -14.82 26.53
C GLN A 149 8.45 -14.29 25.64
N LEU A 150 7.33 -15.00 25.63
CA LEU A 150 6.14 -14.72 24.83
C LEU A 150 4.94 -14.51 25.73
N THR A 151 4.01 -13.65 25.34
CA THR A 151 2.68 -13.59 25.95
C THR A 151 1.64 -14.19 25.00
N VAL A 152 0.87 -15.13 25.54
CA VAL A 152 -0.27 -15.77 24.88
C VAL A 152 -1.55 -15.22 25.51
N SER A 153 -2.47 -14.71 24.70
CA SER A 153 -3.72 -14.11 25.18
C SER A 153 -4.96 -14.70 24.51
N LEU A 154 -6.04 -14.82 25.28
CA LEU A 154 -7.39 -15.20 24.84
C LEU A 154 -8.42 -14.68 25.86
N ALA A 155 -9.61 -14.28 25.40
CA ALA A 155 -10.74 -13.84 26.24
C ALA A 155 -10.37 -12.75 27.28
N GLY A 156 -9.47 -11.83 26.92
CA GLY A 156 -8.98 -10.76 27.80
C GLY A 156 -7.96 -11.19 28.86
N LYS A 157 -7.72 -12.51 29.03
CA LYS A 157 -6.66 -13.05 29.88
C LYS A 157 -5.36 -13.22 29.08
N SER A 158 -4.22 -13.16 29.76
CA SER A 158 -2.88 -13.37 29.21
C SER A 158 -2.05 -14.28 30.11
N GLN A 159 -1.13 -15.05 29.52
CA GLN A 159 -0.12 -15.83 30.21
C GLN A 159 1.24 -15.65 29.53
N THR A 160 2.27 -15.32 30.32
CA THR A 160 3.65 -15.22 29.85
C THR A 160 4.34 -16.59 29.95
N VAL A 161 4.97 -17.02 28.87
CA VAL A 161 5.64 -18.32 28.73
C VAL A 161 7.06 -18.15 28.20
N THR A 162 7.95 -19.11 28.48
CA THR A 162 9.34 -19.10 28.02
C THR A 162 9.62 -20.28 27.09
N THR A 163 10.28 -20.04 25.95
CA THR A 163 10.62 -21.08 24.98
C THR A 163 11.70 -22.02 25.52
N LEU A 164 11.49 -23.33 25.35
CA LEU A 164 12.47 -24.39 25.60
C LEU A 164 12.83 -25.10 24.29
N GLN A 165 14.01 -25.73 24.22
CA GLN A 165 14.46 -26.43 23.02
C GLN A 165 13.50 -27.58 22.64
N SER A 166 13.07 -27.63 21.37
CA SER A 166 12.02 -28.54 20.89
C SER A 166 12.09 -28.84 19.40
N LEU A 167 11.50 -29.97 18.99
CA LEU A 167 11.29 -30.38 17.59
C LEU A 167 9.87 -29.95 17.12
N PRO A 168 9.61 -29.82 15.80
CA PRO A 168 8.34 -29.32 15.26
C PRO A 168 7.07 -29.97 15.85
N ASP A 169 7.10 -31.29 16.04
CA ASP A 169 5.97 -32.10 16.53
C ASP A 169 6.00 -32.32 18.05
N THR A 170 6.94 -31.67 18.76
CA THR A 170 7.01 -31.67 20.23
C THR A 170 6.38 -30.37 20.75
N PRO A 171 5.27 -30.43 21.50
CA PRO A 171 4.69 -29.23 22.09
C PRO A 171 5.61 -28.63 23.15
N GLN A 172 5.61 -27.31 23.24
CA GLN A 172 6.19 -26.60 24.38
C GLN A 172 5.45 -27.00 25.67
N PRO A 173 6.14 -27.24 26.79
CA PRO A 173 5.53 -27.68 28.05
C PRO A 173 4.92 -26.49 28.82
N TRP A 174 3.94 -25.83 28.19
CA TRP A 174 3.23 -24.68 28.75
C TRP A 174 1.79 -25.11 29.13
N ASP A 175 1.38 -24.90 30.39
CA ASP A 175 0.01 -25.18 30.84
C ASP A 175 -0.94 -24.02 30.47
N LEU A 176 -1.11 -23.81 29.16
CA LEU A 176 -1.96 -22.75 28.62
C LEU A 176 -3.44 -23.11 28.79
N ALA A 177 -4.09 -22.49 29.77
CA ALA A 177 -5.52 -22.63 30.07
C ALA A 177 -6.20 -21.27 30.23
N PHE A 178 -7.35 -21.10 29.56
CA PHE A 178 -8.10 -19.84 29.48
C PHE A 178 -9.60 -20.09 29.64
N ASP A 179 -10.23 -19.49 30.66
CA ASP A 179 -11.68 -19.53 30.83
C ASP A 179 -12.36 -18.44 30.01
N VAL A 180 -13.28 -18.88 29.16
CA VAL A 180 -14.13 -18.04 28.33
C VAL A 180 -15.46 -17.86 29.07
N THR A 181 -15.76 -16.65 29.53
CA THR A 181 -17.04 -16.35 30.21
C THR A 181 -18.12 -15.97 29.21
N GLU A 182 -17.80 -15.14 28.22
CA GLU A 182 -18.76 -14.61 27.24
C GLU A 182 -18.76 -15.39 25.92
N PRO A 183 -19.92 -15.80 25.40
CA PRO A 183 -20.06 -16.24 24.02
C PRO A 183 -19.71 -15.15 23.00
N GLY A 184 -19.12 -15.52 21.86
CA GLY A 184 -18.98 -14.62 20.70
C GLY A 184 -17.67 -14.76 19.93
N GLU A 185 -17.24 -13.66 19.32
CA GLU A 185 -15.95 -13.52 18.62
C GLU A 185 -14.80 -13.32 19.61
N HIS A 186 -13.86 -14.26 19.62
CA HIS A 186 -12.64 -14.22 20.45
C HIS A 186 -11.39 -14.19 19.58
N THR A 187 -10.28 -13.68 20.12
CA THR A 187 -8.97 -13.69 19.45
C THR A 187 -7.96 -14.41 20.31
N VAL A 188 -7.27 -15.39 19.71
CA VAL A 188 -6.01 -15.95 20.23
C VAL A 188 -4.88 -15.09 19.67
N SER A 189 -4.02 -14.55 20.52
CA SER A 189 -2.88 -13.73 20.08
C SER A 189 -1.58 -14.08 20.79
N LEU A 190 -0.49 -14.04 20.02
CA LEU A 190 0.89 -14.27 20.47
C LEU A 190 1.73 -13.00 20.22
N THR A 191 2.39 -12.51 21.27
CA THR A 191 3.40 -11.43 21.24
C THR A 191 4.72 -11.92 21.84
N ALA A 192 5.82 -11.25 21.51
CA ALA A 192 7.13 -11.50 22.11
C ALA A 192 7.52 -10.33 23.01
N GLU A 193 7.82 -10.60 24.27
CA GLU A 193 8.23 -9.59 25.25
C GLU A 193 9.76 -9.50 25.32
N LYS A 194 10.43 -10.65 25.18
CA LYS A 194 11.88 -10.79 25.11
C LYS A 194 12.23 -11.86 24.09
N ILE A 195 13.27 -11.62 23.30
CA ILE A 195 13.87 -12.62 22.41
C ILE A 195 15.29 -12.87 22.95
N SER A 196 15.66 -14.14 23.15
CA SER A 196 16.94 -14.50 23.78
C SER A 196 18.14 -14.26 22.86
N ASP A 197 18.02 -14.64 21.60
CA ASP A 197 18.95 -14.31 20.51
C ASP A 197 18.16 -13.64 19.37
N ILE A 198 18.42 -12.37 19.11
CA ILE A 198 17.71 -11.59 18.09
C ILE A 198 18.07 -12.03 16.65
N ASP A 199 19.24 -12.63 16.45
CA ASP A 199 19.70 -13.12 15.14
C ASP A 199 19.16 -14.52 14.82
N SER A 200 18.81 -15.30 15.84
CA SER A 200 18.08 -16.57 15.68
C SER A 200 16.55 -16.43 15.78
N GLY A 201 16.05 -15.42 16.51
CA GLY A 201 14.62 -15.20 16.76
C GLY A 201 14.00 -16.17 17.78
N VAL A 202 12.67 -16.14 17.90
CA VAL A 202 11.91 -16.97 18.87
C VAL A 202 11.95 -18.47 18.55
N GLY A 203 12.00 -18.84 17.26
CA GLY A 203 11.82 -20.22 16.77
C GLY A 203 10.94 -20.27 15.51
N GLU A 204 10.55 -21.48 15.12
CA GLU A 204 9.51 -21.75 14.13
C GLU A 204 8.21 -22.16 14.84
N LEU A 205 7.10 -21.46 14.61
CA LEU A 205 5.78 -21.86 15.10
C LEU A 205 5.04 -22.65 14.02
N HIS A 206 4.81 -23.94 14.25
CA HIS A 206 4.18 -24.85 13.28
C HIS A 206 2.66 -24.90 13.47
N SER A 207 2.19 -25.16 14.70
CA SER A 207 0.75 -25.18 15.00
C SER A 207 0.42 -24.91 16.47
N ILE A 208 -0.84 -24.53 16.73
CA ILE A 208 -1.43 -24.53 18.08
C ILE A 208 -2.69 -25.40 18.05
N ASN A 209 -2.72 -26.43 18.89
CA ASN A 209 -3.89 -27.27 19.10
C ASN A 209 -4.75 -26.68 20.21
N VAL A 210 -5.96 -26.24 19.88
CA VAL A 210 -6.95 -25.74 20.84
C VAL A 210 -7.97 -26.84 21.12
N PHE A 211 -8.28 -27.08 22.40
CA PHE A 211 -9.22 -28.11 22.88
C PHE A 211 -9.87 -27.66 24.20
N GLY A 212 -10.85 -28.41 24.72
CA GLY A 212 -11.54 -28.13 25.98
C GLY A 212 -13.04 -27.87 25.83
N ALA A 213 -13.72 -27.54 26.95
CA ALA A 213 -15.18 -27.51 27.05
C ALA A 213 -15.85 -26.43 26.18
N ALA A 214 -15.28 -25.22 26.10
CA ALA A 214 -15.87 -24.13 25.30
C ALA A 214 -15.74 -24.34 23.78
N LEU A 215 -15.12 -25.45 23.35
CA LEU A 215 -14.96 -25.81 21.94
C LEU A 215 -16.21 -26.52 21.38
N LYS A 216 -17.21 -26.85 22.21
CA LYS A 216 -18.47 -27.41 21.73
C LYS A 216 -19.20 -26.42 20.81
N ASP A 217 -19.50 -26.87 19.60
CA ASP A 217 -20.15 -26.10 18.51
C ASP A 217 -19.36 -24.86 18.02
N SER A 218 -18.07 -24.77 18.38
CA SER A 218 -17.20 -23.63 18.07
C SER A 218 -16.58 -23.70 16.66
N GLN A 219 -16.09 -22.57 16.16
CA GLN A 219 -15.53 -22.46 14.81
C GLN A 219 -14.25 -21.61 14.77
N LEU A 220 -13.29 -21.99 13.92
CA LEU A 220 -12.20 -21.10 13.52
C LEU A 220 -12.74 -20.12 12.48
N LEU A 221 -12.63 -18.82 12.74
CA LEU A 221 -13.06 -17.77 11.80
C LEU A 221 -12.00 -17.54 10.74
N ARG A 222 -12.42 -17.44 9.48
CA ARG A 222 -11.56 -17.41 8.29
C ARG A 222 -11.86 -16.19 7.43
N ALA A 223 -10.85 -15.35 7.20
CA ALA A 223 -10.87 -14.31 6.18
C ALA A 223 -9.69 -14.50 5.22
N ARG A 224 -9.76 -13.90 4.02
CA ARG A 224 -8.65 -13.91 3.06
C ARG A 224 -7.43 -13.20 3.68
N TRP A 225 -6.23 -13.80 3.58
CA TRP A 225 -5.00 -13.34 4.27
C TRP A 225 -4.68 -11.84 4.12
N ARG A 226 -5.08 -11.27 2.98
CA ARG A 226 -5.02 -9.85 2.62
C ARG A 226 -6.42 -9.45 2.14
N PRO A 227 -6.97 -8.31 2.59
CA PRO A 227 -8.28 -7.84 2.13
C PRO A 227 -8.34 -7.77 0.59
N ALA A 228 -9.48 -8.10 0.00
CA ALA A 228 -9.68 -7.98 -1.44
C ALA A 228 -10.11 -6.55 -1.75
N ALA A 229 -9.38 -5.84 -2.63
CA ALA A 229 -9.54 -4.41 -2.87
C ALA A 229 -11.02 -3.97 -2.99
N VAL A 230 -11.39 -2.91 -2.27
CA VAL A 230 -12.70 -2.26 -2.37
C VAL A 230 -12.64 -1.15 -3.40
N HIS A 231 -13.73 -0.96 -4.15
CA HIS A 231 -13.79 -0.06 -5.30
C HIS A 231 -15.09 0.75 -5.34
N GLY A 232 -15.11 1.81 -6.13
CA GLY A 232 -16.30 2.58 -6.49
C GLY A 232 -15.97 3.74 -7.44
N SER A 233 -16.94 4.60 -7.72
CA SER A 233 -16.77 5.86 -8.45
C SER A 233 -17.70 6.93 -7.92
N TYR A 234 -17.29 8.20 -8.00
CA TYR A 234 -18.07 9.33 -7.50
C TYR A 234 -18.58 10.19 -8.66
N SER A 235 -19.80 10.72 -8.54
CA SER A 235 -20.39 11.67 -9.49
C SER A 235 -21.26 12.71 -8.76
N CYS A 236 -21.63 13.77 -9.48
CA CYS A 236 -22.61 14.77 -9.04
C CYS A 236 -23.82 14.70 -9.97
N SER A 237 -25.02 14.54 -9.43
CA SER A 237 -26.28 14.49 -10.20
C SER A 237 -26.56 15.77 -10.99
N LYS A 238 -26.03 16.90 -10.52
CA LYS A 238 -26.23 18.24 -11.08
C LYS A 238 -25.28 18.58 -12.24
N VAL A 239 -24.25 17.77 -12.49
CA VAL A 239 -23.14 18.10 -13.42
C VAL A 239 -22.96 17.01 -14.48
N LYS A 240 -23.50 17.25 -15.67
CA LYS A 240 -23.49 16.32 -16.81
C LYS A 240 -22.09 16.08 -17.37
N GLN A 241 -21.29 17.13 -17.53
CA GLN A 241 -19.90 17.07 -17.98
C GLN A 241 -19.04 17.92 -17.05
N SER A 242 -17.76 17.56 -16.95
CA SER A 242 -16.80 18.23 -16.07
C SER A 242 -15.40 17.78 -16.43
N ARG A 243 -14.49 18.75 -16.57
CA ARG A 243 -13.09 18.50 -16.91
C ARG A 243 -12.14 18.54 -15.71
N MET A 244 -12.67 18.75 -14.50
CA MET A 244 -11.86 18.93 -13.28
C MET A 244 -12.61 18.45 -12.03
N TRP A 245 -11.92 17.68 -11.18
CA TRP A 245 -12.39 17.34 -9.84
C TRP A 245 -11.37 17.69 -8.76
N VAL A 246 -11.87 17.86 -7.54
CA VAL A 246 -11.11 17.88 -6.29
C VAL A 246 -11.66 16.78 -5.38
N MET A 247 -10.78 16.00 -4.77
CA MET A 247 -11.09 14.95 -3.81
C MET A 247 -10.30 15.18 -2.51
N THR A 248 -10.97 15.07 -1.37
CA THR A 248 -10.28 14.77 -0.10
C THR A 248 -10.13 13.25 0.07
N THR A 249 -9.16 12.82 0.87
CA THR A 249 -9.08 11.44 1.37
C THR A 249 -8.45 11.44 2.76
N ARG A 250 -9.04 10.70 3.70
CA ARG A 250 -8.43 10.38 5.01
C ARG A 250 -8.53 8.89 5.32
N SER A 251 -7.50 8.35 5.97
CA SER A 251 -7.53 7.00 6.55
C SER A 251 -8.17 7.03 7.93
N MET A 252 -9.00 6.03 8.23
CA MET A 252 -9.58 5.84 9.56
C MET A 252 -8.93 4.68 10.33
N CYS A 253 -8.14 3.82 9.67
CA CYS A 253 -7.48 2.65 10.26
C CYS A 253 -6.01 2.92 10.65
N GLU A 254 -5.57 2.30 11.74
CA GLU A 254 -4.22 2.43 12.32
C GLU A 254 -3.19 1.49 11.68
N PHE A 255 -3.38 1.21 10.39
CA PHE A 255 -2.57 0.31 9.60
C PHE A 255 -2.40 0.91 8.20
N SER A 256 -1.29 0.58 7.53
CA SER A 256 -1.06 1.11 6.19
C SER A 256 -2.13 0.69 5.18
N SER A 257 -2.45 1.60 4.26
CA SER A 257 -3.34 1.37 3.12
C SER A 257 -2.86 2.15 1.89
N TYR A 258 -2.92 1.49 0.72
CA TYR A 258 -2.69 2.11 -0.58
C TYR A 258 -4.05 2.54 -1.15
N SER A 259 -4.32 3.84 -1.09
CA SER A 259 -5.68 4.38 -1.28
C SER A 259 -5.77 5.60 -2.23
N PRO A 260 -5.05 5.68 -3.37
CA PRO A 260 -5.21 6.77 -4.32
C PRO A 260 -6.54 6.72 -5.09
N ILE A 261 -6.82 7.78 -5.84
CA ILE A 261 -7.97 7.89 -6.75
C ILE A 261 -7.67 7.15 -8.06
N THR A 262 -8.63 6.37 -8.56
CA THR A 262 -8.51 5.73 -9.89
C THR A 262 -8.84 6.75 -10.98
N THR A 263 -8.02 6.80 -12.04
CA THR A 263 -8.12 7.78 -13.13
C THR A 263 -8.15 7.08 -14.50
N PRO A 264 -8.54 7.77 -15.59
CA PRO A 264 -8.51 7.21 -16.95
C PRO A 264 -7.11 6.76 -17.45
N PHE A 265 -6.04 7.13 -16.73
CA PHE A 265 -4.67 6.75 -17.05
C PHE A 265 -4.07 5.72 -16.09
N GLY A 266 -4.73 5.41 -14.97
CA GLY A 266 -4.21 4.56 -13.90
C GLY A 266 -4.62 5.09 -12.54
N TYR A 267 -3.65 5.58 -11.75
CA TYR A 267 -3.86 6.00 -10.37
C TYR A 267 -3.22 7.37 -10.08
N TYR A 268 -3.93 8.21 -9.32
CA TYR A 268 -3.42 9.48 -8.78
C TYR A 268 -3.78 9.67 -7.30
N GLY A 269 -2.79 9.81 -6.42
CA GLY A 269 -3.00 10.00 -4.98
C GLY A 269 -1.89 9.41 -4.12
N THR A 270 -2.16 9.14 -2.84
CA THR A 270 -1.16 8.76 -1.83
C THR A 270 -1.49 7.45 -1.10
N SER A 271 -0.54 6.97 -0.29
CA SER A 271 -0.75 5.93 0.73
C SER A 271 -0.99 6.58 2.09
N PHE A 272 -1.60 5.85 3.02
CA PHE A 272 -1.64 6.21 4.44
C PHE A 272 -0.90 5.16 5.26
N GLU A 273 -0.30 5.61 6.37
CA GLU A 273 0.44 4.77 7.31
C GLU A 273 -0.33 4.56 8.62
N ALA A 274 0.26 3.82 9.56
CA ALA A 274 -0.37 3.43 10.83
C ALA A 274 -0.79 4.61 11.74
N ASP A 275 -0.16 5.77 11.60
CA ASP A 275 -0.51 7.01 12.31
C ASP A 275 -1.72 7.76 11.68
N ARG A 276 -2.39 7.12 10.71
CA ARG A 276 -3.47 7.68 9.87
C ARG A 276 -3.04 8.90 9.04
N ARG A 277 -1.74 9.20 8.96
CA ARG A 277 -1.16 10.25 8.10
C ARG A 277 -0.79 9.67 6.75
N THR A 278 -0.69 10.52 5.73
CA THR A 278 -0.17 10.11 4.43
C THR A 278 1.28 9.64 4.52
N SER A 279 1.76 8.89 3.53
CA SER A 279 3.18 8.53 3.40
C SER A 279 4.05 9.70 2.89
N GLY A 280 3.45 10.88 2.67
CA GLY A 280 4.09 12.08 2.11
C GLY A 280 4.35 12.02 0.60
N GLY A 281 4.53 10.82 0.05
CA GLY A 281 4.64 10.59 -1.40
C GLY A 281 3.29 10.62 -2.13
N PHE A 282 3.32 11.03 -3.39
CA PHE A 282 2.23 10.79 -4.35
C PHE A 282 2.63 9.72 -5.37
N ASN A 283 1.62 9.08 -5.94
CA ASN A 283 1.70 8.33 -7.17
C ASN A 283 0.92 9.06 -8.27
N PHE A 284 1.46 9.06 -9.49
CA PHE A 284 0.76 9.38 -10.75
C PHE A 284 1.23 8.34 -11.75
N SER A 285 0.63 7.15 -11.73
CA SER A 285 0.98 6.03 -12.63
C SER A 285 0.18 6.16 -13.91
N MET A 286 0.81 6.68 -14.97
CA MET A 286 0.21 6.78 -16.29
C MET A 286 0.64 5.60 -17.17
N TRP A 287 -0.27 4.63 -17.36
CA TRP A 287 0.01 3.35 -18.00
C TRP A 287 0.14 3.45 -19.52
N ALA A 288 1.17 2.79 -20.06
CA ALA A 288 1.42 2.59 -21.48
C ALA A 288 1.04 1.17 -21.94
N ALA A 289 1.34 0.15 -21.13
CA ALA A 289 1.09 -1.26 -21.43
C ALA A 289 0.92 -2.10 -20.15
N GLY A 290 0.15 -3.19 -20.22
CA GLY A 290 0.12 -4.22 -19.18
C GLY A 290 1.40 -5.07 -19.16
N SER A 291 1.54 -5.97 -18.17
CA SER A 291 2.74 -6.82 -18.00
C SER A 291 3.12 -7.68 -19.23
N ARG A 292 2.14 -8.06 -20.05
CA ARG A 292 2.33 -8.78 -21.33
C ARG A 292 2.00 -7.92 -22.57
N GLY A 293 1.85 -6.61 -22.42
CA GLY A 293 1.49 -5.70 -23.50
C GLY A 293 2.67 -5.38 -24.42
N LYS A 294 2.41 -5.19 -25.72
CA LYS A 294 3.40 -4.66 -26.66
C LYS A 294 3.75 -3.20 -26.31
N VAL A 295 4.97 -2.78 -26.62
CA VAL A 295 5.37 -1.37 -26.51
C VAL A 295 4.60 -0.54 -27.54
N PRO A 296 3.93 0.56 -27.15
CA PRO A 296 3.21 1.41 -28.10
C PRO A 296 4.10 2.03 -29.19
N PRO A 297 3.52 2.41 -30.35
CA PRO A 297 4.06 3.45 -31.24
C PRO A 297 4.47 4.70 -30.46
N LEU A 298 5.46 5.45 -30.97
CA LEU A 298 6.06 6.57 -30.22
C LEU A 298 5.04 7.69 -29.95
N ASP A 299 4.25 8.05 -30.96
CA ASP A 299 3.11 8.98 -30.90
C ASP A 299 1.99 8.53 -29.94
N GLN A 300 1.91 7.24 -29.62
CA GLN A 300 0.92 6.68 -28.70
C GLN A 300 1.47 6.52 -27.27
N MET A 301 2.74 6.84 -27.04
CA MET A 301 3.35 6.76 -25.71
C MET A 301 2.78 7.81 -24.75
N PRO A 302 2.35 7.42 -23.55
CA PRO A 302 2.17 8.38 -22.49
C PRO A 302 3.53 8.96 -22.07
N HIS A 303 3.57 10.26 -21.84
CA HIS A 303 4.78 10.99 -21.49
C HIS A 303 4.47 12.11 -20.49
N LEU A 304 5.49 12.58 -19.78
CA LEU A 304 5.36 13.63 -18.78
C LEU A 304 5.79 14.97 -19.37
N LEU A 305 4.97 16.00 -19.16
CA LEU A 305 5.22 17.36 -19.62
C LEU A 305 5.76 18.24 -18.48
N ALA A 306 5.31 18.05 -17.24
CA ALA A 306 5.72 18.91 -16.14
C ALA A 306 5.75 18.22 -14.77
N ALA A 307 6.49 18.81 -13.84
CA ALA A 307 6.55 18.45 -12.43
C ALA A 307 6.65 19.73 -11.57
N GLY A 308 5.96 19.80 -10.44
CA GLY A 308 6.03 20.94 -9.51
C GLY A 308 7.20 20.90 -8.52
N SER A 309 8.36 20.40 -8.97
CA SER A 309 9.60 20.34 -8.19
C SER A 309 10.81 20.20 -9.14
N PRO A 310 11.91 20.94 -8.91
CA PRO A 310 13.17 20.74 -9.64
C PRO A 310 13.89 19.44 -9.26
N GLN A 311 13.62 18.84 -8.11
CA GLN A 311 14.16 17.55 -7.70
C GLN A 311 13.52 16.39 -8.47
N ALA A 312 12.23 16.50 -8.80
CA ALA A 312 11.47 15.43 -9.43
C ALA A 312 12.05 14.95 -10.78
N GLU A 313 12.13 13.62 -10.98
CA GLU A 313 12.57 12.99 -12.23
C GLU A 313 11.39 12.54 -13.10
N PHE A 314 11.45 12.83 -14.41
CA PHE A 314 10.55 12.25 -15.42
C PHE A 314 10.88 10.77 -15.67
N SER A 315 10.20 9.88 -14.96
CA SER A 315 10.59 8.47 -14.83
C SER A 315 9.44 7.51 -15.18
N GLY A 316 9.55 6.24 -14.78
CA GLY A 316 8.56 5.21 -15.08
C GLY A 316 8.47 4.04 -14.09
N PHE A 317 7.72 3.02 -14.47
CA PHE A 317 7.51 1.77 -13.72
C PHE A 317 7.48 0.54 -14.63
N GLY A 318 7.67 -0.66 -14.06
CA GLY A 318 7.78 -1.92 -14.81
C GLY A 318 7.58 -3.19 -13.97
N HIS A 319 6.37 -3.40 -13.43
CA HIS A 319 6.07 -4.55 -12.56
C HIS A 319 4.79 -5.27 -13.02
N GLU A 320 3.60 -4.82 -12.61
CA GLU A 320 2.31 -5.34 -13.07
C GLU A 320 1.92 -4.83 -14.47
N GLY A 321 2.69 -3.85 -14.94
CA GLY A 321 2.64 -3.20 -16.24
C GLY A 321 3.69 -2.11 -16.28
N SER A 322 3.65 -1.32 -17.33
CA SER A 322 4.67 -0.31 -17.64
C SER A 322 4.05 1.01 -18.08
N GLY A 323 4.73 2.10 -17.75
CA GLY A 323 4.27 3.46 -18.01
C GLY A 323 5.16 4.51 -17.34
N VAL A 324 4.72 5.76 -17.36
CA VAL A 324 5.47 6.91 -16.84
C VAL A 324 4.93 7.37 -15.48
N LYS A 325 5.81 7.89 -14.62
CA LYS A 325 5.51 8.54 -13.34
C LYS A 325 6.66 9.43 -12.86
N LEU A 326 6.39 10.34 -11.92
CA LEU A 326 7.47 11.07 -11.24
C LEU A 326 8.19 10.21 -10.19
N ARG A 327 9.43 10.59 -9.89
CA ARG A 327 10.32 10.00 -8.87
C ARG A 327 11.18 11.08 -8.21
N GLU A 328 11.96 10.70 -7.20
CA GLU A 328 12.95 11.54 -6.50
C GLU A 328 12.38 12.84 -5.90
N TRP A 329 11.14 12.80 -5.44
CA TRP A 329 10.47 13.91 -4.76
C TRP A 329 9.39 13.42 -3.78
N ILE A 330 9.30 14.09 -2.62
CA ILE A 330 8.27 13.89 -1.59
C ILE A 330 7.41 15.18 -1.54
N PRO A 331 6.18 15.18 -2.09
CA PRO A 331 5.37 16.40 -2.18
C PRO A 331 4.82 16.92 -0.86
N MET A 332 4.45 16.03 0.08
CA MET A 332 3.87 16.39 1.38
C MET A 332 4.77 15.90 2.53
N PRO A 333 5.96 16.50 2.74
CA PRO A 333 6.88 16.09 3.80
C PRO A 333 6.30 16.28 5.21
N ASP A 334 5.30 17.16 5.36
CA ASP A 334 4.48 17.37 6.56
C ASP A 334 3.53 16.20 6.88
N ARG A 335 3.30 15.29 5.93
CA ARG A 335 2.43 14.10 6.06
C ARG A 335 1.07 14.45 6.67
N PRO A 336 0.15 15.13 5.96
CA PRO A 336 -1.16 15.50 6.50
C PRO A 336 -2.02 14.25 6.78
N LYS A 337 -3.01 14.36 7.69
CA LYS A 337 -4.05 13.33 7.93
C LYS A 337 -5.16 13.35 6.87
N LEU A 338 -5.39 14.51 6.25
CA LEU A 338 -6.33 14.71 5.17
C LEU A 338 -5.52 15.03 3.92
N CYS A 339 -5.45 14.11 2.96
CA CYS A 339 -4.93 14.44 1.63
C CYS A 339 -6.01 15.22 0.87
N VAL A 340 -5.63 16.29 0.18
CA VAL A 340 -6.51 17.02 -0.73
C VAL A 340 -5.81 17.14 -2.08
N GLN A 341 -6.46 16.64 -3.13
CA GLN A 341 -5.89 16.47 -4.47
C GLN A 341 -6.89 16.82 -5.57
N ALA A 342 -6.41 17.42 -6.65
CA ALA A 342 -7.20 17.80 -7.81
C ALA A 342 -6.66 17.15 -9.09
N LEU A 343 -7.54 16.83 -10.03
CA LEU A 343 -7.16 16.41 -11.36
C LEU A 343 -7.98 17.15 -12.40
N ARG A 344 -7.29 17.78 -13.36
CA ARG A 344 -7.86 18.50 -14.50
C ARG A 344 -7.43 17.84 -15.80
N VAL A 345 -8.28 17.83 -16.83
CA VAL A 345 -7.95 17.30 -18.16
C VAL A 345 -8.22 18.31 -19.27
N GLU A 346 -7.21 18.56 -20.09
CA GLU A 346 -7.32 19.22 -21.40
C GLU A 346 -7.26 18.14 -22.49
N SER A 347 -7.87 18.37 -23.65
CA SER A 347 -7.80 17.44 -24.78
C SER A 347 -7.47 18.24 -26.04
N ASP A 348 -6.34 17.93 -26.70
CA ASP A 348 -5.92 18.61 -27.92
C ASP A 348 -5.48 17.60 -29.00
N GLY A 349 -6.34 17.47 -30.02
CA GLY A 349 -6.21 16.45 -31.06
C GLY A 349 -6.27 15.03 -30.49
N ASN A 350 -5.28 14.21 -30.84
CA ASN A 350 -5.20 12.78 -30.49
C ASN A 350 -4.78 12.51 -29.03
N TYR A 351 -4.80 13.51 -28.14
CA TYR A 351 -4.31 13.39 -26.77
C TYR A 351 -5.25 13.99 -25.74
N ASP A 352 -5.21 13.40 -24.55
CA ASP A 352 -5.63 14.03 -23.30
C ASP A 352 -4.38 14.39 -22.47
N THR A 353 -4.34 15.62 -21.97
CA THR A 353 -3.30 16.13 -21.07
C THR A 353 -3.89 16.31 -19.68
N TYR A 354 -3.38 15.55 -18.71
CA TYR A 354 -3.86 15.47 -17.34
C TYR A 354 -2.94 16.23 -16.40
N HIS A 355 -3.49 17.19 -15.65
CA HIS A 355 -2.78 18.02 -14.67
C HIS A 355 -3.24 17.62 -13.26
N GLY A 356 -2.33 17.06 -12.45
CA GLY A 356 -2.59 16.68 -11.06
C GLY A 356 -1.99 17.71 -10.09
N TYR A 357 -2.78 18.19 -9.13
CA TYR A 357 -2.37 19.16 -8.10
C TYR A 357 -2.69 18.63 -6.70
N PHE A 358 -1.92 19.05 -5.69
CA PHE A 358 -2.17 18.77 -4.29
C PHE A 358 -2.25 20.05 -3.46
N TRP A 359 -3.03 20.04 -2.39
CA TRP A 359 -3.06 21.16 -1.43
C TRP A 359 -1.82 21.07 -0.55
N ASP A 360 -1.00 22.11 -0.59
CA ASP A 360 0.16 22.24 0.27
C ASP A 360 -0.27 22.84 1.61
N HIS A 361 -0.54 21.97 2.59
CA HIS A 361 -1.04 22.38 3.91
C HIS A 361 -0.18 23.45 4.60
N PRO A 362 1.16 23.44 4.50
CA PRO A 362 1.99 24.50 5.09
C PRO A 362 1.79 25.89 4.47
N THR A 363 1.61 26.01 3.15
CA THR A 363 1.42 27.32 2.48
C THR A 363 -0.03 27.67 2.14
N ARG A 364 -0.98 26.73 2.35
CA ARG A 364 -2.42 26.84 2.05
C ARG A 364 -2.67 27.27 0.59
N ARG A 365 -2.03 26.56 -0.34
CA ARG A 365 -2.07 26.81 -1.79
C ARG A 365 -2.06 25.49 -2.56
N TRP A 366 -2.58 25.49 -3.78
CA TRP A 366 -2.38 24.37 -4.69
C TRP A 366 -0.96 24.39 -5.26
N LYS A 367 -0.25 23.26 -5.15
CA LYS A 367 0.99 23.00 -5.87
C LYS A 367 0.72 21.97 -6.97
N LEU A 368 1.33 22.17 -8.14
CA LEU A 368 1.34 21.16 -9.20
C LEU A 368 2.09 19.92 -8.67
N TYR A 369 1.55 18.72 -8.90
CA TYR A 369 2.34 17.50 -8.80
C TYR A 369 2.94 17.17 -10.16
N ALA A 370 2.11 16.82 -11.14
CA ALA A 370 2.54 16.36 -12.45
C ALA A 370 1.59 16.84 -13.56
N VAL A 371 2.15 17.07 -14.75
CA VAL A 371 1.37 17.06 -16.00
C VAL A 371 1.82 15.87 -16.84
N GLY A 372 0.89 15.00 -17.20
CA GLY A 372 1.13 13.84 -18.07
C GLY A 372 0.16 13.82 -19.24
N ARG A 373 0.63 13.42 -20.41
CA ARG A 373 -0.12 13.42 -21.67
C ARG A 373 -0.21 12.01 -22.23
N LYS A 374 -1.40 11.57 -22.62
CA LYS A 374 -1.71 10.22 -23.09
C LYS A 374 -2.54 10.27 -24.38
N TRP A 375 -2.28 9.36 -25.31
CA TRP A 375 -3.08 9.21 -26.53
C TRP A 375 -4.53 8.81 -26.19
N ASN A 376 -5.50 9.49 -26.81
CA ASN A 376 -6.94 9.36 -26.47
C ASN A 376 -7.71 8.40 -27.41
N GLY A 377 -7.04 7.73 -28.35
CA GLY A 377 -7.67 6.81 -29.29
C GLY A 377 -8.63 7.48 -30.29
N GLY A 378 -8.48 8.79 -30.52
CA GLY A 378 -9.41 9.59 -31.32
C GLY A 378 -10.71 9.96 -30.58
N LYS A 379 -10.78 9.74 -29.25
CA LYS A 379 -11.94 10.04 -28.41
C LYS A 379 -11.53 10.94 -27.24
N ALA A 380 -11.61 12.24 -27.45
CA ALA A 380 -11.27 13.25 -26.44
C ALA A 380 -12.07 13.07 -25.14
N LYS A 381 -11.42 13.31 -24.00
CA LYS A 381 -12.05 13.17 -22.68
C LYS A 381 -12.94 14.38 -22.36
N GLU A 382 -14.24 14.25 -22.58
CA GLU A 382 -15.24 15.28 -22.23
C GLU A 382 -15.55 15.33 -20.73
N HIS A 383 -15.81 14.19 -20.09
CA HIS A 383 -16.13 14.11 -18.66
C HIS A 383 -15.11 13.26 -17.88
N LEU A 384 -14.61 13.81 -16.77
CA LEU A 384 -13.59 13.24 -15.89
C LEU A 384 -14.20 12.88 -14.52
N SER A 385 -14.66 11.64 -14.37
CA SER A 385 -15.11 11.10 -13.07
C SER A 385 -13.92 10.56 -12.25
N PRO A 386 -13.83 10.81 -10.93
CA PRO A 386 -12.90 10.11 -10.06
C PRO A 386 -13.43 8.71 -9.71
N GLY A 387 -12.60 7.69 -9.95
CA GLY A 387 -12.81 6.35 -9.41
C GLY A 387 -12.22 6.21 -8.00
N SER A 388 -12.35 5.03 -7.41
CA SER A 388 -11.98 4.78 -6.03
C SER A 388 -11.36 3.40 -5.87
N PHE A 389 -10.29 3.30 -5.07
CA PHE A 389 -9.92 2.04 -4.44
C PHE A 389 -9.24 2.22 -3.08
N CYS A 390 -9.13 1.09 -2.36
CA CYS A 390 -8.26 0.88 -1.21
C CYS A 390 -7.74 -0.56 -1.28
N GLU A 391 -6.41 -0.71 -1.24
CA GLU A 391 -5.70 -2.00 -1.26
C GLU A 391 -4.59 -2.02 -0.18
N ILE A 392 -4.21 -3.22 0.25
CA ILE A 392 -3.00 -3.47 1.03
C ILE A 392 -2.03 -4.16 0.07
N PRO A 393 -0.83 -3.65 -0.24
CA PRO A 393 0.12 -4.32 -1.13
C PRO A 393 0.93 -5.42 -0.41
N GLY A 394 1.70 -6.21 -1.18
CA GLY A 394 2.64 -7.22 -0.65
C GLY A 394 2.15 -8.68 -0.72
N PRO A 395 3.02 -9.67 -0.39
CA PRO A 395 2.74 -11.11 -0.57
C PRO A 395 2.52 -11.88 0.78
N PRO A 396 1.89 -13.08 0.77
CA PRO A 396 1.35 -13.75 1.97
C PRO A 396 2.37 -14.23 3.00
N GLN A 397 3.65 -14.30 2.63
CA GLN A 397 4.76 -14.68 3.50
C GLN A 397 5.37 -13.53 4.30
N VAL A 398 4.93 -12.28 4.11
CA VAL A 398 5.52 -11.08 4.76
C VAL A 398 4.52 -10.33 5.66
N GLN A 399 3.24 -10.35 5.32
CA GLN A 399 2.17 -9.75 6.14
C GLN A 399 0.85 -10.48 5.87
N ARG A 400 0.03 -10.64 6.91
CA ARG A 400 -1.36 -11.07 6.79
C ARG A 400 -2.25 -10.24 7.70
N SER A 401 -3.02 -9.34 7.11
CA SER A 401 -3.86 -8.39 7.84
C SER A 401 -5.30 -8.32 7.34
N GLY A 402 -5.80 -9.45 6.83
CA GLY A 402 -7.20 -9.67 6.40
C GLY A 402 -8.22 -9.52 7.52
N ASP A 403 -7.83 -9.87 8.73
CA ASP A 403 -8.54 -9.64 10.00
C ASP A 403 -8.79 -8.18 10.32
N ARG A 404 -7.98 -7.26 9.77
CA ARG A 404 -8.02 -5.83 10.09
C ARG A 404 -8.73 -5.03 9.00
N VAL A 405 -9.79 -4.34 9.39
CA VAL A 405 -10.49 -3.36 8.56
C VAL A 405 -9.52 -2.26 8.10
N ARG A 406 -9.60 -1.89 6.82
CA ARG A 406 -9.15 -0.61 6.29
C ARG A 406 -10.37 0.19 5.89
N GLU A 407 -10.60 1.33 6.52
CA GLU A 407 -11.62 2.30 6.10
C GLU A 407 -10.92 3.58 5.62
N VAL A 408 -11.38 4.08 4.47
CA VAL A 408 -11.04 5.41 3.97
C VAL A 408 -12.30 6.23 3.73
N ARG A 409 -12.23 7.51 4.09
CA ARG A 409 -13.32 8.48 3.86
C ARG A 409 -12.88 9.53 2.85
N ARG A 410 -13.81 9.92 1.98
CA ARG A 410 -13.59 10.91 0.92
C ARG A 410 -14.79 11.84 0.77
N ARG A 411 -14.53 13.09 0.40
CA ARG A 411 -15.50 13.99 -0.22
C ARG A 411 -14.96 14.44 -1.58
N GLY A 412 -15.84 14.63 -2.54
CA GLY A 412 -15.50 15.09 -3.88
C GLY A 412 -16.29 16.32 -4.30
N TRP A 413 -15.71 17.11 -5.19
CA TRP A 413 -16.38 18.17 -5.94
C TRP A 413 -15.92 18.12 -7.40
N CYS A 414 -16.83 18.42 -8.31
CA CYS A 414 -16.53 18.63 -9.73
C CYS A 414 -16.75 20.10 -10.09
N TYR A 415 -15.90 20.62 -10.97
CA TYR A 415 -16.08 21.94 -11.55
C TYR A 415 -17.00 21.80 -12.76
N GLY A 416 -18.18 22.43 -12.71
CA GLY A 416 -19.16 22.39 -13.78
C GLY A 416 -18.81 23.32 -14.92
N ASP A 417 -19.49 23.15 -16.05
CA ASP A 417 -19.40 24.05 -17.20
C ASP A 417 -20.08 25.42 -16.94
N ASP A 418 -20.62 25.63 -15.74
CA ASP A 418 -21.15 26.89 -15.19
C ASP A 418 -20.13 27.69 -14.35
N ASP A 419 -18.85 27.33 -14.44
CA ASP A 419 -17.72 27.90 -13.69
C ASP A 419 -17.88 27.81 -12.15
N ARG A 420 -18.53 26.74 -11.65
CA ARG A 420 -18.80 26.53 -10.21
C ARG A 420 -18.41 25.14 -9.72
N TRP A 421 -18.10 25.07 -8.42
CA TRP A 421 -17.85 23.82 -7.72
C TRP A 421 -19.15 23.21 -7.18
N HIS A 422 -19.48 22.01 -7.67
CA HIS A 422 -20.61 21.22 -7.20
C HIS A 422 -20.11 20.03 -6.41
N ALA A 423 -20.67 19.79 -5.22
CA ALA A 423 -20.33 18.64 -4.40
C ALA A 423 -20.82 17.34 -5.06
N MET A 424 -20.01 16.29 -4.99
CA MET A 424 -20.40 14.94 -5.43
C MET A 424 -21.39 14.34 -4.44
N ASP A 425 -22.53 13.89 -4.95
CA ASP A 425 -23.69 13.41 -4.21
C ASP A 425 -23.95 11.90 -4.40
N THR A 426 -23.28 11.30 -5.39
CA THR A 426 -23.54 9.93 -5.84
C THR A 426 -22.28 9.08 -5.67
N PHE A 427 -22.37 8.00 -4.89
CA PHE A 427 -21.29 7.02 -4.73
C PHE A 427 -21.69 5.67 -5.37
N GLN A 428 -21.16 5.42 -6.56
CA GLN A 428 -21.43 4.23 -7.35
C GLN A 428 -20.56 3.07 -6.83
N CYS A 429 -21.19 2.02 -6.30
CA CYS A 429 -20.52 0.82 -5.81
C CYS A 429 -21.37 -0.43 -6.06
N LYS A 430 -20.78 -1.63 -5.85
CA LYS A 430 -21.47 -2.92 -5.98
C LYS A 430 -20.73 -4.05 -5.28
N SER A 431 -21.49 -4.95 -4.64
CA SER A 431 -21.11 -6.35 -4.39
C SER A 431 -22.28 -7.25 -4.83
N LYS A 432 -21.99 -8.54 -5.07
CA LYS A 432 -23.00 -9.56 -5.42
C LYS A 432 -23.41 -10.45 -4.24
N GLU A 433 -22.56 -10.53 -3.23
CA GLU A 433 -22.61 -11.49 -2.13
C GLU A 433 -22.22 -10.79 -0.81
N PRO A 434 -22.59 -11.36 0.36
CA PRO A 434 -22.10 -10.89 1.65
C PRO A 434 -20.58 -10.86 1.66
N SER A 435 -19.98 -9.72 2.02
CA SER A 435 -18.53 -9.53 1.88
C SER A 435 -17.95 -8.72 3.04
N ASN A 436 -16.67 -8.92 3.35
CA ASN A 436 -15.91 -8.01 4.21
C ASN A 436 -15.47 -6.75 3.43
N LYS A 437 -16.40 -6.16 2.68
CA LYS A 437 -16.32 -4.85 2.04
C LYS A 437 -17.60 -4.10 2.35
N PHE A 438 -17.49 -2.83 2.66
CA PHE A 438 -18.63 -1.99 3.01
C PHE A 438 -18.48 -0.59 2.41
N TRP A 439 -19.62 0.05 2.21
CA TRP A 439 -19.76 1.41 1.72
C TRP A 439 -20.90 2.08 2.50
N TYR A 440 -20.72 3.33 2.91
CA TYR A 440 -21.78 4.13 3.54
C TYR A 440 -21.48 5.63 3.38
N THR A 441 -22.48 6.45 3.69
CA THR A 441 -22.34 7.91 3.76
C THR A 441 -22.39 8.31 5.22
N THR A 442 -21.47 9.16 5.68
CA THR A 442 -21.39 9.58 7.08
C THR A 442 -22.37 10.73 7.37
N ALA A 443 -22.70 10.96 8.64
CA ALA A 443 -23.55 12.08 9.05
C ALA A 443 -22.96 13.46 8.67
N GLU A 444 -21.63 13.57 8.62
CA GLU A 444 -20.92 14.77 8.15
C GLU A 444 -20.87 14.87 6.61
N GLY A 445 -21.46 13.93 5.88
CA GLY A 445 -21.53 13.90 4.42
C GLY A 445 -20.21 13.54 3.72
N GLU A 446 -19.42 12.63 4.29
CA GLU A 446 -18.34 11.93 3.58
C GLU A 446 -18.83 10.59 3.01
N PHE A 447 -18.23 10.16 1.90
CA PHE A 447 -18.34 8.79 1.43
C PHE A 447 -17.27 7.93 2.09
N ALA A 448 -17.71 6.99 2.93
CA ALA A 448 -16.86 6.00 3.57
C ALA A 448 -16.91 4.68 2.79
N MET A 449 -15.75 4.02 2.66
CA MET A 449 -15.69 2.63 2.22
C MET A 449 -14.56 1.90 2.93
N GLY A 450 -14.68 0.58 3.02
CA GLY A 450 -13.62 -0.23 3.60
C GLY A 450 -13.59 -1.68 3.15
N THR A 451 -12.51 -2.36 3.55
CA THR A 451 -12.28 -3.79 3.29
C THR A 451 -11.48 -4.45 4.40
N GLY A 452 -11.68 -5.76 4.58
CA GLY A 452 -11.07 -6.54 5.66
C GLY A 452 -11.95 -6.57 6.90
N GLY A 453 -11.48 -7.25 7.94
CA GLY A 453 -12.32 -7.66 9.06
C GLY A 453 -12.83 -9.10 8.89
N MET A 454 -13.19 -9.70 10.02
CA MET A 454 -13.78 -11.05 10.08
C MET A 454 -15.29 -11.06 9.77
N ARG A 455 -15.95 -9.89 9.89
CA ARG A 455 -17.39 -9.70 9.63
C ARG A 455 -17.67 -9.42 8.14
N TYR A 456 -18.68 -10.09 7.63
CA TYR A 456 -19.17 -10.00 6.25
C TYR A 456 -20.58 -9.39 6.26
N TYR A 457 -20.86 -8.46 5.35
CA TYR A 457 -22.11 -7.70 5.31
C TYR A 457 -22.79 -7.81 3.94
N ASP A 458 -24.12 -7.82 3.93
CA ASP A 458 -24.92 -7.66 2.71
C ASP A 458 -24.65 -6.30 2.06
N PHE A 459 -24.72 -6.25 0.73
CA PHE A 459 -24.59 -4.99 0.01
C PHE A 459 -25.80 -4.08 0.23
N LYS A 460 -25.53 -2.85 0.68
CA LYS A 460 -26.47 -1.74 0.62
C LYS A 460 -25.83 -0.59 -0.13
N GLN A 461 -26.57 0.00 -1.08
CA GLN A 461 -26.17 1.20 -1.78
C GLN A 461 -26.18 2.39 -0.81
N PRO A 462 -25.06 3.15 -0.66
CA PRO A 462 -25.05 4.35 0.17
C PRO A 462 -26.07 5.40 -0.30
N PRO A 463 -26.76 6.09 0.64
CA PRO A 463 -27.61 7.23 0.31
C PRO A 463 -26.77 8.44 -0.11
N ALA A 464 -27.41 9.39 -0.79
CA ALA A 464 -26.78 10.69 -1.08
C ALA A 464 -26.51 11.47 0.24
N PRO A 465 -25.47 12.33 0.31
CA PRO A 465 -25.24 13.20 1.45
C PRO A 465 -26.37 14.25 1.59
N GLU A 466 -27.01 14.30 2.74
CA GLU A 466 -28.13 15.21 3.01
C GLU A 466 -27.68 16.68 3.19
N THR A 467 -26.48 16.91 3.75
CA THR A 467 -25.99 18.25 4.06
C THR A 467 -25.14 18.86 2.95
N GLN A 468 -25.68 19.88 2.27
CA GLN A 468 -24.88 20.78 1.42
C GLN A 468 -24.07 21.75 2.29
N GLN A 469 -22.78 21.44 2.49
CA GLN A 469 -21.86 22.28 3.28
C GLN A 469 -21.21 23.39 2.43
N ALA A 470 -20.71 24.43 3.11
CA ALA A 470 -19.97 25.52 2.48
C ALA A 470 -18.71 25.01 1.75
N LEU A 471 -18.29 25.72 0.69
CA LEU A 471 -17.08 25.37 -0.06
C LEU A 471 -15.84 25.59 0.81
N PRO A 472 -14.95 24.59 0.98
CA PRO A 472 -13.69 24.73 1.71
C PRO A 472 -12.70 25.66 0.99
N GLU A 473 -11.71 26.17 1.73
CA GLU A 473 -10.73 27.18 1.25
C GLU A 473 -10.09 26.86 -0.10
N PHE A 474 -9.81 25.60 -0.37
CA PHE A 474 -9.14 25.11 -1.58
C PHE A 474 -10.04 25.15 -2.83
N LEU A 475 -11.32 25.49 -2.69
CA LEU A 475 -12.29 25.71 -3.77
C LEU A 475 -12.70 27.19 -3.92
N THR A 476 -12.06 28.11 -3.20
CA THR A 476 -12.26 29.56 -3.42
C THR A 476 -11.84 29.96 -4.84
N PRO A 477 -12.32 31.09 -5.39
CA PRO A 477 -11.93 31.53 -6.73
C PRO A 477 -10.42 31.72 -6.92
N GLU A 478 -9.69 32.17 -5.90
CA GLU A 478 -8.22 32.27 -5.96
C GLU A 478 -7.53 30.91 -5.91
N ALA A 479 -7.98 29.99 -5.06
CA ALA A 479 -7.47 28.62 -5.06
C ALA A 479 -7.76 27.92 -6.40
N THR A 480 -8.95 28.14 -6.97
CA THR A 480 -9.35 27.56 -8.28
C THR A 480 -8.43 28.03 -9.40
N ARG A 481 -8.04 29.31 -9.44
CA ARG A 481 -7.04 29.83 -10.40
C ARG A 481 -5.67 29.17 -10.27
N GLN A 482 -5.32 28.59 -9.13
CA GLN A 482 -4.03 27.89 -8.94
C GLN A 482 -4.00 26.52 -9.64
N LEU A 483 -5.16 25.90 -9.91
CA LEU A 483 -5.30 24.63 -10.66
C LEU A 483 -5.04 24.75 -12.18
N TYR A 484 -4.67 25.94 -12.63
CA TYR A 484 -4.22 26.23 -13.99
C TYR A 484 -2.75 26.67 -14.05
N ARG A 485 -2.09 26.90 -12.89
CA ARG A 485 -0.69 27.34 -12.85
C ARG A 485 0.25 26.21 -13.25
N LEU A 486 1.29 26.59 -13.99
CA LEU A 486 2.44 25.78 -14.37
C LEU A 486 3.73 26.45 -13.87
N PRO A 487 4.87 25.74 -13.79
CA PRO A 487 6.13 26.31 -13.28
C PRO A 487 6.58 27.57 -14.04
N ALA A 488 6.32 27.66 -15.35
CA ALA A 488 6.53 28.84 -16.18
C ALA A 488 5.39 29.00 -17.22
N GLU A 489 5.23 30.19 -17.80
CA GLU A 489 4.28 30.43 -18.91
C GLU A 489 5.02 30.70 -20.21
N ILE A 490 4.82 29.80 -21.19
CA ILE A 490 5.54 29.79 -22.47
C ILE A 490 4.64 30.43 -23.53
N ASN A 491 5.00 31.63 -23.99
CA ASN A 491 4.19 32.41 -24.93
C ASN A 491 4.49 32.07 -26.39
N GLU A 492 5.77 31.92 -26.75
CA GLU A 492 6.19 31.51 -28.09
C GLU A 492 7.48 30.69 -28.04
N VAL A 493 7.58 29.64 -28.87
CA VAL A 493 8.83 28.93 -29.15
C VAL A 493 8.95 28.67 -30.64
N LYS A 494 10.01 29.19 -31.28
CA LYS A 494 10.29 29.04 -32.71
C LYS A 494 11.79 29.10 -33.02
N ALA A 495 12.22 28.43 -34.09
CA ALA A 495 13.54 28.61 -34.66
C ALA A 495 13.60 29.93 -35.46
N ILE A 496 14.71 30.65 -35.34
CA ILE A 496 15.06 31.85 -36.09
C ILE A 496 16.54 31.76 -36.51
N ASN A 497 16.97 32.64 -37.41
CA ASN A 497 18.37 32.73 -37.88
C ASN A 497 18.96 31.38 -38.33
N VAL A 498 18.14 30.56 -39.01
CA VAL A 498 18.53 29.22 -39.45
C VAL A 498 19.54 29.32 -40.60
N ALA A 499 20.71 28.70 -40.39
CA ALA A 499 21.82 28.60 -41.32
C ALA A 499 21.96 27.14 -41.82
N SER A 500 23.09 26.82 -42.44
CA SER A 500 23.45 25.45 -42.84
C SER A 500 23.86 24.58 -41.65
N THR A 501 24.62 25.14 -40.71
CA THR A 501 25.20 24.40 -39.56
C THR A 501 24.77 24.90 -38.19
N SER A 502 23.83 25.84 -38.13
CA SER A 502 23.34 26.43 -36.87
C SER A 502 21.91 26.95 -36.97
N ALA A 503 21.27 27.12 -35.82
CA ALA A 503 19.96 27.76 -35.67
C ALA A 503 19.80 28.36 -34.27
N ALA A 504 19.11 29.49 -34.14
CA ALA A 504 18.77 30.06 -32.84
C ALA A 504 17.33 29.72 -32.48
N ILE A 505 17.12 29.02 -31.35
CA ILE A 505 15.79 28.76 -30.81
C ILE A 505 15.39 29.93 -29.92
N SER A 506 14.38 30.68 -30.35
CA SER A 506 13.81 31.80 -29.61
C SER A 506 12.70 31.31 -28.69
N LEU A 507 12.73 31.75 -27.43
CA LEU A 507 11.69 31.50 -26.43
C LEU A 507 11.17 32.82 -25.86
N SER A 508 9.88 33.08 -26.01
CA SER A 508 9.15 34.16 -25.36
C SER A 508 8.35 33.61 -24.19
N MET A 509 8.46 34.22 -23.01
CA MET A 509 7.81 33.73 -21.79
C MET A 509 7.48 34.84 -20.79
N THR A 510 6.50 34.55 -19.94
CA THR A 510 6.10 35.32 -18.76
C THR A 510 6.19 34.43 -17.54
N ARG A 511 6.49 35.00 -16.38
CA ARG A 511 6.72 34.29 -15.11
C ARG A 511 7.61 33.06 -15.32
N ALA A 512 8.83 33.27 -15.84
CA ALA A 512 9.80 32.22 -16.14
C ALA A 512 10.20 31.39 -14.89
N GLY A 513 9.93 31.91 -13.69
CA GLY A 513 10.18 31.28 -12.39
C GLY A 513 11.54 31.64 -11.80
N THR A 514 11.73 31.26 -10.55
CA THR A 514 12.94 31.56 -9.77
C THR A 514 14.10 30.68 -10.25
N ASN A 515 15.29 31.28 -10.42
CA ASN A 515 16.48 30.62 -10.96
C ASN A 515 16.22 29.85 -12.28
N SER A 516 15.41 30.41 -13.18
CA SER A 516 14.98 29.74 -14.39
C SER A 516 16.12 29.47 -15.39
N ARG A 517 16.07 28.30 -16.04
CA ARG A 517 17.03 27.84 -17.05
C ARG A 517 16.34 26.94 -18.09
N VAL A 518 16.87 26.91 -19.31
CA VAL A 518 16.39 26.09 -20.43
C VAL A 518 17.45 25.14 -20.95
N GLU A 519 17.03 23.90 -21.19
CA GLU A 519 17.73 22.94 -22.03
C GLU A 519 16.89 22.67 -23.28
N VAL A 520 17.44 22.86 -24.48
CA VAL A 520 16.79 22.49 -25.74
C VAL A 520 17.32 21.13 -26.16
N TYR A 521 16.40 20.19 -26.34
CA TYR A 521 16.65 18.86 -26.85
C TYR A 521 16.24 18.79 -28.32
N TYR A 522 17.07 18.19 -29.16
CA TYR A 522 16.89 18.18 -30.62
C TYR A 522 17.48 16.94 -31.31
N GLY A 523 17.04 16.70 -32.55
CA GLY A 523 17.49 15.58 -33.38
C GLY A 523 16.68 15.41 -34.67
N GLU A 524 17.04 14.42 -35.48
CA GLU A 524 16.42 14.12 -36.79
C GLU A 524 15.06 13.39 -36.69
N SER A 525 14.48 13.28 -35.49
CA SER A 525 13.19 12.63 -35.24
C SER A 525 12.48 13.21 -34.00
N ASP A 526 11.15 13.32 -34.03
CA ASP A 526 10.36 13.74 -32.87
C ASP A 526 10.40 12.67 -31.77
N CYS A 527 11.11 12.97 -30.67
CA CYS A 527 11.22 12.09 -29.50
C CYS A 527 10.32 12.52 -28.33
N MET A 528 9.31 13.37 -28.58
CA MET A 528 8.39 13.90 -27.57
C MET A 528 9.14 14.54 -26.39
N THR A 529 8.96 14.04 -25.17
CA THR A 529 9.71 14.45 -23.97
C THR A 529 10.66 13.35 -23.47
N PHE A 530 11.01 12.38 -24.33
CA PHE A 530 11.95 11.32 -23.99
C PHE A 530 13.39 11.74 -24.29
N ALA A 531 14.20 11.83 -23.24
CA ALA A 531 15.65 11.96 -23.30
C ALA A 531 16.30 10.71 -22.68
N LYS A 532 17.54 10.41 -23.08
CA LYS A 532 18.30 9.29 -22.53
C LYS A 532 18.60 9.53 -21.04
N ARG A 533 18.34 8.54 -20.20
CA ARG A 533 18.60 8.57 -18.74
C ARG A 533 18.86 7.18 -18.17
N LYS A 534 19.37 7.14 -16.94
CA LYS A 534 19.58 5.90 -16.18
C LYS A 534 18.24 5.36 -15.66
N LEU A 535 17.79 4.21 -16.15
CA LEU A 535 16.58 3.54 -15.65
C LEU A 535 16.80 2.92 -14.26
N HIS A 536 15.81 2.98 -13.37
CA HIS A 536 15.97 2.50 -11.98
C HIS A 536 14.74 1.84 -11.34
N GLY A 537 14.93 1.18 -10.20
CA GLY A 537 13.90 0.37 -9.55
C GLY A 537 13.31 -0.69 -10.49
N THR A 538 11.98 -0.75 -10.61
CA THR A 538 11.27 -1.74 -11.44
C THR A 538 11.29 -1.44 -12.94
N GLU A 539 11.45 -0.19 -13.37
CA GLU A 539 11.41 0.13 -14.82
C GLU A 539 12.63 -0.34 -15.61
N ARG A 540 13.75 -0.66 -14.95
CA ARG A 540 14.90 -1.31 -15.61
C ARG A 540 14.54 -2.68 -16.23
N ASN A 541 13.42 -3.27 -15.82
CA ASN A 541 12.88 -4.52 -16.37
C ASN A 541 11.83 -4.28 -17.48
N SER A 542 11.33 -3.05 -17.63
CA SER A 542 10.24 -2.70 -18.55
C SER A 542 10.72 -2.58 -20.00
N ALA A 543 10.10 -3.31 -20.92
CA ALA A 543 10.32 -3.14 -22.36
C ALA A 543 9.94 -1.73 -22.85
N VAL A 544 8.89 -1.13 -22.26
CA VAL A 544 8.45 0.23 -22.57
C VAL A 544 9.53 1.25 -22.19
N SER A 545 10.07 1.16 -20.97
CA SER A 545 11.07 2.10 -20.45
C SER A 545 12.44 1.92 -21.11
N LYS A 546 12.80 0.69 -21.52
CA LYS A 546 13.96 0.43 -22.39
C LYS A 546 13.77 1.05 -23.77
N SER A 547 12.57 1.00 -24.35
CA SER A 547 12.32 1.54 -25.68
C SER A 547 12.54 3.05 -25.78
N THR A 548 12.31 3.81 -24.70
CA THR A 548 12.52 5.27 -24.64
C THR A 548 13.98 5.67 -24.42
N GLN A 549 14.93 4.72 -24.53
CA GLN A 549 16.38 4.97 -24.50
C GLN A 549 17.05 4.73 -25.88
N ALA A 550 16.29 4.23 -26.87
CA ALA A 550 16.78 3.99 -28.22
C ALA A 550 16.84 5.30 -29.03
N ASP A 551 17.79 5.40 -29.98
CA ASP A 551 18.10 6.66 -30.68
C ASP A 551 16.93 7.25 -31.47
N LYS A 552 16.04 6.39 -32.01
CA LYS A 552 14.82 6.80 -32.72
C LYS A 552 13.59 6.99 -31.82
N ARG A 553 13.77 7.02 -30.50
CA ARG A 553 12.73 7.20 -29.46
C ARG A 553 13.21 8.04 -28.27
N SER A 554 14.38 8.67 -28.38
CA SER A 554 14.97 9.56 -27.37
C SER A 554 15.80 10.63 -28.07
N TRP A 555 15.76 11.86 -27.55
CA TRP A 555 16.48 12.99 -28.17
C TRP A 555 17.98 12.72 -28.30
N SER A 556 18.51 12.99 -29.49
CA SER A 556 19.89 12.67 -29.89
C SER A 556 20.90 13.65 -29.29
N HIS A 557 20.50 14.91 -29.13
CA HIS A 557 21.34 16.01 -28.65
C HIS A 557 20.57 16.91 -27.66
N SER A 558 21.32 17.60 -26.80
CA SER A 558 20.86 18.78 -26.06
C SER A 558 22.00 19.79 -25.87
N ASN A 559 21.70 21.01 -25.44
CA ASN A 559 22.69 21.99 -24.99
C ASN A 559 22.82 22.00 -23.45
N HIS A 560 23.96 22.43 -22.90
CA HIS A 560 24.03 22.73 -21.46
C HIS A 560 23.02 23.80 -21.08
N ALA A 561 22.36 23.65 -19.92
CA ALA A 561 21.26 24.53 -19.53
C ALA A 561 21.66 26.02 -19.44
N VAL A 562 20.92 26.87 -20.15
CA VAL A 562 21.17 28.32 -20.28
C VAL A 562 20.17 29.08 -19.39
N PRO A 563 20.56 30.14 -18.67
CA PRO A 563 19.63 30.96 -17.89
C PRO A 563 18.46 31.53 -18.72
N LEU A 564 17.29 31.63 -18.10
CA LEU A 564 16.07 32.24 -18.66
C LEU A 564 15.63 33.44 -17.84
N LYS A 565 14.90 34.34 -18.50
CA LYS A 565 14.16 35.45 -17.88
C LYS A 565 12.84 35.71 -18.61
N ASP A 566 11.98 36.50 -18.00
CA ASP A 566 10.78 37.03 -18.66
C ASP A 566 11.13 37.84 -19.92
N GLY A 567 10.23 37.82 -20.90
CA GLY A 567 10.44 38.39 -22.23
C GLY A 567 11.09 37.38 -23.19
N LYS A 568 12.01 37.86 -24.04
CA LYS A 568 12.63 37.09 -25.13
C LYS A 568 14.00 36.54 -24.73
N ASN A 569 14.20 35.26 -24.99
CA ASN A 569 15.43 34.48 -24.75
C ASN A 569 15.84 33.78 -26.06
N GLN A 570 17.12 33.44 -26.20
CA GLN A 570 17.64 32.69 -27.36
C GLN A 570 18.64 31.61 -26.91
N VAL A 571 18.56 30.43 -27.54
CA VAL A 571 19.53 29.33 -27.39
C VAL A 571 20.10 29.00 -28.76
N ILE A 572 21.42 29.05 -28.93
CA ILE A 572 22.07 28.78 -30.22
C ILE A 572 22.44 27.31 -30.30
N LEU A 573 21.88 26.61 -31.28
CA LEU A 573 22.29 25.27 -31.70
C LEU A 573 23.38 25.40 -32.76
N LYS A 574 24.42 24.57 -32.67
CA LYS A 574 25.58 24.53 -33.57
C LYS A 574 25.77 23.12 -34.11
N ASP A 575 26.76 22.97 -35.00
CA ASP A 575 27.26 21.68 -35.49
C ASP A 575 26.17 20.81 -36.14
N LEU A 576 25.16 21.48 -36.71
CA LEU A 576 24.04 20.86 -37.41
C LEU A 576 24.48 20.43 -38.82
N LYS A 577 23.86 19.37 -39.34
CA LYS A 577 24.00 18.96 -40.74
C LYS A 577 23.26 19.95 -41.66
N PRO A 578 23.83 20.33 -42.82
CA PRO A 578 23.09 21.05 -43.87
C PRO A 578 21.86 20.28 -44.37
N GLU A 579 20.90 21.01 -44.96
CA GLU A 579 19.67 20.50 -45.60
C GLU A 579 18.81 19.54 -44.75
N THR A 580 19.03 19.47 -43.45
CA THR A 580 18.50 18.44 -42.56
C THR A 580 17.33 19.00 -41.73
N THR A 581 16.25 18.23 -41.64
CA THR A 581 15.10 18.57 -40.81
C THR A 581 15.36 18.16 -39.37
N TYR A 582 15.47 19.15 -38.48
CA TYR A 582 15.60 18.95 -37.05
C TYR A 582 14.26 19.18 -36.35
N TYR A 583 13.90 18.24 -35.49
CA TYR A 583 12.84 18.38 -34.49
C TYR A 583 13.45 18.81 -33.16
N TYR A 584 12.70 19.54 -32.34
CA TYR A 584 13.16 19.99 -31.04
C TYR A 584 12.04 20.25 -30.03
N ARG A 585 12.40 20.20 -28.74
CA ARG A 585 11.62 20.71 -27.60
C ARG A 585 12.52 21.43 -26.61
N ALA A 586 11.94 22.34 -25.83
CA ALA A 586 12.62 22.97 -24.71
C ALA A 586 12.10 22.42 -23.37
N LEU A 587 13.01 22.11 -22.47
CA LEU A 587 12.76 21.81 -21.06
C LEU A 587 13.17 23.03 -20.23
N ILE A 588 12.17 23.76 -19.74
CA ILE A 588 12.32 24.84 -18.76
C ILE A 588 12.44 24.19 -17.37
N MET A 589 13.34 24.70 -16.55
CA MET A 589 13.53 24.28 -15.17
C MET A 589 13.73 25.51 -14.31
N ASN A 590 13.01 25.60 -13.20
CA ASN A 590 13.07 26.69 -12.22
C ASN A 590 12.88 26.09 -10.83
N ASP A 591 12.77 26.91 -9.78
CA ASP A 591 12.62 26.39 -8.42
C ASP A 591 11.18 25.97 -8.11
N GLU A 592 10.22 26.46 -8.90
CA GLU A 592 8.82 26.06 -8.90
C GLU A 592 8.59 24.70 -9.61
N GLY A 593 9.53 24.22 -10.42
CA GLY A 593 9.44 22.93 -11.08
C GLY A 593 10.20 22.74 -12.40
N LYS A 594 9.64 21.87 -13.24
CA LYS A 594 10.13 21.49 -14.57
C LYS A 594 8.97 21.51 -15.56
N LEU A 595 9.18 22.02 -16.76
CA LEU A 595 8.17 22.16 -17.80
C LEU A 595 8.75 21.99 -19.20
N TRP A 596 8.30 20.96 -19.92
CA TRP A 596 8.51 20.82 -21.35
C TRP A 596 7.54 21.69 -22.15
N THR A 597 8.00 22.18 -23.32
CA THR A 597 7.09 22.66 -24.37
C THR A 597 6.09 21.56 -24.75
N PHE A 598 4.79 21.88 -24.71
CA PHE A 598 3.70 20.89 -24.88
C PHE A 598 3.72 20.18 -26.24
N LYS A 599 4.16 20.88 -27.30
CA LYS A 599 4.23 20.38 -28.68
C LYS A 599 5.68 20.40 -29.16
N THR A 600 6.06 19.41 -29.94
CA THR A 600 7.34 19.41 -30.67
C THR A 600 7.29 20.47 -31.76
N LYS A 601 8.44 21.07 -32.06
CA LYS A 601 8.65 22.02 -33.15
C LYS A 601 9.72 21.49 -34.09
N SER A 602 9.82 22.04 -35.29
CA SER A 602 10.84 21.65 -36.27
C SER A 602 11.32 22.82 -37.11
N PHE A 603 12.50 22.67 -37.70
CA PHE A 603 13.08 23.54 -38.73
C PHE A 603 13.93 22.70 -39.68
N ARG A 604 14.28 23.25 -40.85
CA ARG A 604 15.22 22.62 -41.79
C ARG A 604 16.41 23.55 -41.98
N THR A 605 17.63 23.04 -41.83
CA THR A 605 18.86 23.80 -42.12
C THR A 605 18.97 24.11 -43.61
N LYS A 606 19.69 25.17 -43.95
CA LYS A 606 19.98 25.56 -45.34
C LYS A 606 20.98 24.59 -45.98
N SER A 607 21.08 24.65 -47.31
CA SER A 607 22.23 24.08 -48.02
C SER A 607 23.54 24.72 -47.55
N ALA A 608 24.64 23.98 -47.63
CA ALA A 608 25.96 24.56 -47.44
C ALA A 608 26.23 25.55 -48.58
N CYS A 609 26.73 26.74 -48.26
CA CYS A 609 27.26 27.62 -49.30
C CYS A 609 28.53 26.99 -49.85
N CYS A 610 28.47 26.44 -51.06
CA CYS A 610 29.66 26.22 -51.85
C CYS A 610 30.27 27.61 -52.14
N HIS A 611 31.46 27.88 -51.60
CA HIS A 611 32.32 28.89 -52.19
C HIS A 611 32.83 28.31 -53.52
N GLN A 612 32.40 28.94 -54.61
CA GLN A 612 33.05 28.84 -55.92
C GLN A 612 34.22 29.82 -55.97
#